data_AF-A0A2L2Z408-F1
#
_entry.id   AF-A0A2L2Z408-F1
#
_cell.length_a   1.000
_cell.length_b   1.000
_cell.length_c   1.000
_cell.angle_alpha   90.00
_cell.angle_beta   90.00
_cell.angle_gamma   90.00
#
_symmetry.space_group_name_H-M   'P 1'
#
loop_
_entity.id
_entity.type
_entity.pdbx_description
1 polymer ?
#
loop_
_entity_poly.entity_id
_entity_poly.type
_entity_poly.pdbx_seq_one_letter_code
_entity_poly.pdbx_strand_id
1 'polypeptide(L)'
;FVFASPYFLYGAIRDSSVLKEYANQTDFQLCGKIETDETCNKNPRIFAISLIFFGIMLKGLGNIAFYSVGTPYLDDNINKKNSALYLAISMTIQLLGPALGFLLSSFCLQFYEDPFYDPGYGPEDP
;
A
#
# COMPACT_ATOMS: atom_id res chain seq x y z
N PHE A 1 -5.75 2.60 2.43
CA PHE A 1 -5.59 3.24 3.75
C PHE A 1 -4.81 2.37 4.74
N VAL A 2 -5.23 1.13 5.04
CA VAL A 2 -4.49 0.24 5.98
C VAL A 2 -3.02 0.02 5.57
N PHE A 3 -2.74 -0.15 4.27
CA PHE A 3 -1.37 -0.30 3.77
C PHE A 3 -0.52 0.98 3.77
N ALA A 4 -1.16 2.16 3.76
CA ALA A 4 -0.47 3.44 3.86
C ALA A 4 -0.30 3.90 5.31
N SER A 5 -1.04 3.30 6.26
CA SER A 5 -1.01 3.64 7.68
C SER A 5 0.39 3.60 8.29
N PRO A 6 1.26 2.61 8.01
CA PRO A 6 2.62 2.63 8.53
C PRO A 6 3.40 3.86 8.06
N TYR A 7 3.24 4.29 6.80
CA TYR A 7 3.92 5.49 6.31
C TYR A 7 3.46 6.76 7.04
N PHE A 8 2.16 6.90 7.31
CA PHE A 8 1.64 8.05 8.08
C PHE A 8 2.02 8.02 9.57
N LEU A 9 2.15 6.83 10.17
CA LEU A 9 2.46 6.68 11.59
C LEU A 9 3.96 6.83 11.88
N TYR A 10 4.81 6.33 10.99
CA TYR A 10 6.27 6.32 11.15
C TYR A 10 6.98 7.44 10.36
N GLY A 11 6.29 8.09 9.42
CA GLY A 11 6.84 9.15 8.58
C GLY A 11 7.72 8.66 7.43
N ALA A 12 8.11 9.58 6.55
CA ALA A 12 9.06 9.33 5.47
C ALA A 12 10.46 9.09 6.04
N ILE A 13 11.13 8.02 5.61
CA ILE A 13 12.51 7.72 6.02
C ILE A 13 13.45 8.66 5.24
N ARG A 14 14.01 9.64 5.95
CA ARG A 14 15.07 10.52 5.44
C ARG A 14 16.43 9.96 5.80
N ASP A 15 17.44 10.31 5.01
CA ASP A 15 18.83 9.88 5.03
C ASP A 15 19.39 9.36 6.38
N SER A 16 20.20 8.29 6.32
CA SER A 16 20.70 7.52 7.47
C SER A 16 21.54 8.35 8.46
N SER A 17 22.06 9.50 8.01
CA SER A 17 22.82 10.48 8.78
C SER A 17 21.94 11.30 9.73
N VAL A 18 20.74 11.70 9.29
CA VAL A 18 19.75 12.49 10.06
C VAL A 18 18.98 11.61 11.05
N LEU A 19 18.83 10.31 10.74
CA LEU A 19 18.24 9.33 11.65
C LEU A 19 19.03 9.19 12.96
N LYS A 20 20.35 9.41 12.96
CA LYS A 20 21.16 9.38 14.19
C LYS A 20 20.87 10.55 15.13
N GLU A 21 20.47 11.69 14.57
CA GLU A 21 20.19 12.91 15.35
C GLU A 21 18.74 12.92 15.88
N TYR A 22 17.78 12.45 15.07
CA TYR A 22 16.38 12.27 15.48
C TYR A 22 16.13 11.02 16.35
N ALA A 23 17.03 10.01 16.31
CA ALA A 23 17.04 8.87 17.24
C ALA A 23 16.98 9.31 18.71
N ASN A 24 17.56 10.46 19.00
CA ASN A 24 17.66 10.98 20.36
C ASN A 24 16.37 11.68 20.83
N GLN A 25 15.36 11.84 19.96
CA GLN A 25 14.20 12.69 20.22
C GLN A 25 12.82 12.06 19.91
N THR A 26 12.74 10.95 19.18
CA THR A 26 11.45 10.28 18.87
C THR A 26 11.52 8.76 19.05
N ASP A 27 10.56 8.22 19.82
CA ASP A 27 10.45 6.83 20.28
C ASP A 27 9.95 5.83 19.20
N PHE A 28 10.10 6.17 17.92
CA PHE A 28 9.48 5.45 16.80
C PHE A 28 10.53 5.01 15.77
N GLN A 29 11.52 4.22 16.22
CA GLN A 29 12.52 3.64 15.32
C GLN A 29 12.09 2.27 14.76
N LEU A 30 12.00 2.16 13.44
CA LEU A 30 12.11 0.90 12.70
C LEU A 30 13.60 0.50 12.71
N CYS A 31 14.04 -0.23 13.74
CA CYS A 31 15.46 -0.47 13.97
C CYS A 31 16.17 -1.07 12.75
N GLY A 32 17.03 -0.25 12.16
CA GLY A 32 17.97 -0.62 11.13
C GLY A 32 19.07 -1.51 11.69
N LYS A 33 19.63 -2.34 10.82
CA LYS A 33 20.64 -3.36 11.13
C LYS A 33 22.03 -2.72 11.25
N ILE A 34 22.22 -1.82 12.21
CA ILE A 34 23.54 -1.34 12.61
C ILE A 34 23.74 -1.78 14.05
N GLU A 35 24.76 -2.61 14.26
CA GLU A 35 25.15 -3.16 15.56
C GLU A 35 25.24 -2.08 16.64
N THR A 36 24.91 -2.50 17.87
CA THR A 36 24.92 -1.78 19.14
C THR A 36 23.76 -0.80 19.38
N ASP A 37 22.56 -1.32 19.61
CA ASP A 37 21.62 -0.66 20.54
C ASP A 37 20.72 -1.69 21.23
N GLU A 38 21.01 -1.99 22.50
CA GLU A 38 20.27 -2.95 23.32
C GLU A 38 18.86 -2.48 23.69
N THR A 39 18.46 -1.26 23.32
CA THR A 39 17.14 -0.69 23.63
C THR A 39 16.28 -0.40 22.40
N CYS A 40 16.48 -1.15 21.32
CA CYS A 40 15.51 -1.16 20.23
C CYS A 40 14.18 -1.84 20.67
N ASN A 41 13.18 -1.03 21.03
CA ASN A 41 11.87 -1.52 21.42
C ASN A 41 11.21 -2.29 20.25
N LYS A 42 10.92 -3.59 20.43
CA LYS A 42 10.31 -4.44 19.39
C LYS A 42 8.83 -4.12 19.12
N ASN A 43 8.20 -3.34 20.00
CA ASN A 43 6.77 -3.02 19.97
C ASN A 43 6.27 -2.39 18.64
N PRO A 44 6.91 -1.34 18.08
CA PRO A 44 6.46 -0.73 16.82
C PRO A 44 6.47 -1.71 15.63
N ARG A 45 7.47 -2.60 15.55
CA ARG A 45 7.59 -3.58 14.47
C ARG A 45 6.43 -4.57 14.46
N ILE A 46 6.06 -5.09 15.63
CA ILE A 46 4.96 -6.05 15.78
C ILE A 46 3.62 -5.41 15.38
N PHE A 47 3.41 -4.15 15.77
CA PHE A 47 2.20 -3.41 15.42
C PHE A 47 2.07 -3.17 13.91
N ALA A 48 3.15 -2.74 13.24
CA ALA A 48 3.16 -2.55 11.78
C ALA A 48 2.88 -3.86 11.03
N ILE A 49 3.50 -4.96 11.46
CA ILE A 49 3.28 -6.30 10.88
C ILE A 49 1.82 -6.73 11.08
N SER A 50 1.24 -6.48 12.26
CA SER A 50 -0.16 -6.81 12.54
C SER A 50 -1.15 -6.03 11.64
N LEU A 51 -0.90 -4.74 11.40
CA LEU A 51 -1.70 -3.93 10.48
C LEU A 51 -1.63 -4.46 9.05
N ILE A 52 -0.43 -4.83 8.58
CA ILE A 52 -0.24 -5.42 7.25
C ILE A 52 -0.97 -6.76 7.16
N PHE A 53 -0.86 -7.62 8.19
CA PHE A 53 -1.55 -8.90 8.26
C PHE A 53 -3.07 -8.72 8.12
N PHE A 54 -3.65 -7.79 8.89
CA PHE A 54 -5.08 -7.48 8.80
C PHE A 54 -5.47 -6.95 7.42
N GLY A 55 -4.65 -6.07 6.83
CA GLY A 55 -4.87 -5.58 5.47
C GLY A 55 -4.90 -6.69 4.42
N ILE A 56 -3.97 -7.64 4.49
CA ILE A 56 -3.91 -8.78 3.58
C ILE A 56 -5.09 -9.74 3.82
N MET A 57 -5.50 -9.94 5.08
CA MET A 57 -6.67 -10.75 5.41
C MET A 57 -7.94 -10.18 4.81
N LEU A 58 -8.19 -8.87 4.95
CA LEU A 58 -9.36 -8.21 4.36
C LEU A 58 -9.34 -8.27 2.84
N LYS A 59 -8.16 -8.09 2.22
CA LYS A 59 -7.99 -8.26 0.77
C LYS A 59 -8.36 -9.68 0.32
N GLY A 60 -7.91 -10.69 1.07
CA GLY A 60 -8.25 -12.09 0.81
C GLY A 60 -9.76 -12.33 0.92
N LEU A 61 -10.38 -11.85 2.00
CA LEU A 61 -11.80 -12.03 2.27
C LEU A 61 -12.67 -11.39 1.19
N GLY A 62 -12.36 -10.15 0.79
CA GLY A 62 -13.08 -9.45 -0.29
C GLY A 62 -12.96 -10.18 -1.63
N ASN A 63 -11.77 -10.71 -1.94
CA ASN A 63 -11.55 -11.45 -3.19
C ASN A 63 -12.33 -12.77 -3.21
N ILE A 64 -12.30 -13.52 -2.12
CA ILE A 64 -13.04 -14.78 -2.01
C ILE A 64 -14.56 -14.51 -2.03
N ALA A 65 -15.05 -13.49 -1.33
CA ALA A 65 -16.47 -13.13 -1.34
C ALA A 65 -16.95 -12.79 -2.77
N PHE A 66 -16.14 -12.08 -3.54
CA PHE A 66 -16.44 -11.75 -4.93
C PHE A 66 -16.59 -13.01 -5.80
N TYR A 67 -15.64 -13.95 -5.73
CA TYR A 67 -15.68 -15.18 -6.52
C TYR A 67 -16.63 -16.27 -5.98
N SER A 68 -16.90 -16.29 -4.68
CA SER A 68 -17.73 -17.31 -4.06
C SER A 68 -19.21 -16.94 -4.13
N VAL A 69 -19.55 -15.68 -3.83
CA VAL A 69 -20.94 -15.20 -3.77
C VAL A 69 -21.30 -14.41 -5.03
N GLY A 70 -20.38 -13.59 -5.53
CA GLY A 70 -20.65 -12.66 -6.64
C GLY A 70 -20.86 -13.34 -7.99
N THR A 71 -19.94 -14.21 -8.40
CA THR A 71 -20.01 -14.90 -9.71
C THR A 71 -21.23 -15.82 -9.88
N PRO A 72 -21.60 -16.69 -8.92
CA PRO A 72 -22.82 -17.50 -9.08
C PRO A 72 -24.09 -16.66 -8.98
N TYR A 73 -24.12 -15.64 -8.10
CA TYR A 73 -25.25 -14.71 -8.04
C TYR A 73 -25.45 -14.00 -9.38
N LEU A 74 -24.36 -13.57 -10.01
CA LEU A 74 -24.42 -12.99 -11.34
C LEU A 74 -25.03 -14.02 -12.30
N ASP A 75 -24.45 -15.21 -12.46
CA ASP A 75 -24.91 -16.22 -13.41
C ASP A 75 -26.40 -16.58 -13.28
N ASP A 76 -26.93 -16.67 -12.06
CA ASP A 76 -28.33 -17.01 -11.81
C ASP A 76 -29.33 -15.88 -12.16
N ASN A 77 -28.90 -14.62 -12.13
CA ASN A 77 -29.78 -13.45 -12.30
C ASN A 77 -29.73 -12.83 -13.72
N ILE A 78 -28.90 -13.33 -14.62
CA ILE A 78 -28.76 -12.83 -16.01
C ILE A 78 -29.35 -13.79 -17.05
N ASN A 79 -29.98 -13.23 -18.07
CA ASN A 79 -30.49 -13.99 -19.21
C ASN A 79 -29.37 -14.75 -19.92
N LYS A 80 -29.54 -16.07 -20.14
CA LYS A 80 -28.52 -16.99 -20.71
C LYS A 80 -27.91 -16.53 -22.04
N LYS A 81 -28.64 -15.74 -22.84
CA LYS A 81 -28.15 -15.18 -24.11
C LYS A 81 -27.05 -14.13 -23.93
N ASN A 82 -27.04 -13.43 -22.80
CA ASN A 82 -26.11 -12.33 -22.52
C ASN A 82 -25.16 -12.65 -21.35
N SER A 83 -25.27 -13.81 -20.70
CA SER A 83 -24.47 -14.17 -19.52
C SER A 83 -22.96 -14.04 -19.76
N ALA A 84 -22.48 -14.57 -20.89
CA ALA A 84 -21.07 -14.50 -21.27
C ALA A 84 -20.55 -13.06 -21.40
N LEU A 85 -21.40 -12.11 -21.84
CA LEU A 85 -21.01 -10.71 -22.02
C LEU A 85 -20.83 -10.00 -20.67
N TYR A 86 -21.69 -10.25 -19.69
CA TYR A 86 -21.55 -9.67 -18.35
C TYR A 86 -20.32 -10.22 -17.61
N LEU A 87 -20.02 -11.51 -17.77
CA LEU A 87 -18.79 -12.10 -17.23
C LEU A 87 -17.55 -11.50 -17.90
N ALA A 88 -17.55 -11.35 -19.23
CA ALA A 88 -16.44 -10.73 -19.96
C ALA A 88 -16.19 -9.27 -19.51
N ILE A 89 -17.25 -8.49 -19.29
CA ILE A 89 -17.13 -7.13 -18.76
C ILE A 89 -16.53 -7.14 -17.35
N SER A 90 -16.97 -8.06 -16.50
CA SER A 90 -16.46 -8.18 -15.13
C SER A 90 -14.95 -8.50 -15.09
N MET A 91 -14.50 -9.40 -15.97
CA MET A 91 -13.07 -9.73 -16.11
C MET A 91 -12.27 -8.55 -16.71
N THR A 92 -12.86 -7.81 -17.64
CA THR A 92 -12.23 -6.61 -18.22
C THR A 92 -12.03 -5.53 -17.16
N ILE A 93 -13.02 -5.30 -16.28
CA ILE A 93 -12.90 -4.35 -15.17
C ILE A 93 -11.77 -4.77 -14.21
N GLN A 94 -11.65 -6.07 -13.92
CA GLN A 94 -10.56 -6.58 -13.09
C GLN A 94 -9.18 -6.37 -13.72
N LEU A 95 -9.06 -6.46 -15.04
CA LEU A 95 -7.80 -6.18 -15.74
C LEU A 95 -7.52 -4.67 -15.85
N LEU A 96 -8.57 -3.87 -16.04
CA LEU A 96 -8.48 -2.42 -16.15
C LEU A 96 -8.09 -1.78 -14.81
N GLY A 97 -8.54 -2.34 -13.69
CA GLY A 97 -8.25 -1.84 -12.34
C GLY A 97 -6.76 -1.64 -12.07
N PRO A 98 -5.90 -2.67 -12.21
CA PRO A 98 -4.45 -2.54 -12.10
C PRO A 98 -3.87 -1.54 -13.09
N ALA A 99 -4.31 -1.52 -14.35
CA ALA A 99 -3.81 -0.59 -15.35
C ALA A 99 -4.05 0.87 -14.95
N LEU A 100 -5.29 1.20 -14.56
CA LEU A 100 -5.63 2.53 -14.07
C LEU A 100 -4.93 2.86 -12.75
N GLY A 101 -4.74 1.87 -11.88
CA GLY A 101 -3.99 2.02 -10.63
C GLY A 101 -2.53 2.40 -10.87
N PHE A 102 -1.86 1.78 -11.82
CA PHE A 102 -0.49 2.14 -12.20
C PHE A 102 -0.40 3.53 -12.82
N LEU A 103 -1.35 3.90 -13.69
CA LEU A 103 -1.41 5.24 -14.28
C LEU A 103 -1.60 6.31 -13.20
N LEU A 104 -2.54 6.09 -12.27
CA LEU A 104 -2.79 7.00 -11.17
C LEU A 104 -1.60 7.06 -10.21
N SER A 105 -0.96 5.92 -9.93
CA SER A 105 0.24 5.87 -9.11
C SER A 105 1.39 6.65 -9.74
N SER A 106 1.59 6.52 -11.06
CA SER A 106 2.61 7.28 -11.79
C SER A 106 2.32 8.78 -11.74
N PHE A 107 1.06 9.18 -11.91
CA PHE A 107 0.66 10.58 -11.78
C PHE A 107 0.85 11.11 -10.36
N CYS A 108 0.50 10.32 -9.34
CA CYS A 108 0.68 10.70 -7.94
C CYS A 108 2.15 10.88 -7.57
N LEU A 109 3.04 10.03 -8.10
CA LEU A 109 4.48 10.10 -7.84
C LEU A 109 5.16 11.33 -8.48
N GLN A 110 4.51 12.00 -9.44
CA GLN A 110 5.01 13.28 -9.96
C GLN A 110 4.94 14.41 -8.92
N PHE A 111 4.10 14.25 -7.90
CA PHE A 111 4.03 15.19 -6.78
C PHE A 111 4.94 14.71 -5.66
N TYR A 112 5.84 15.60 -5.22
CA TYR A 112 6.71 15.34 -4.07
C TYR A 112 5.89 15.16 -2.79
N GLU A 113 6.35 14.30 -1.87
CA GLU A 113 5.67 14.09 -0.58
C GLU A 113 5.60 15.37 0.26
N ASP A 114 6.62 16.23 0.11
CA ASP A 114 6.73 17.53 0.74
C ASP A 114 6.78 18.65 -0.34
N PRO A 115 5.66 19.31 -0.65
CA PRO A 115 5.61 20.33 -1.71
C PRO A 115 6.41 21.61 -1.38
N PHE A 116 6.89 21.74 -0.13
CA PHE A 116 7.68 22.88 0.36
C PHE A 116 9.15 22.54 0.58
N TYR A 117 9.56 21.30 0.35
CA TYR A 117 10.95 20.86 0.50
C TYR A 117 11.58 20.71 -0.89
N ASP A 118 12.70 21.39 -1.11
CA ASP A 118 13.48 21.23 -2.33
C ASP A 118 14.49 20.09 -2.12
N PRO A 119 14.33 18.95 -2.80
CA PRO A 119 15.25 17.81 -2.67
C PRO A 119 16.62 18.07 -3.29
N GLY A 120 16.82 19.18 -4.01
CA GLY A 120 18.09 19.52 -4.67
C GLY A 120 18.42 18.67 -5.88
N TYR A 121 17.48 17.84 -6.34
CA TYR A 121 17.57 17.04 -7.57
C TYR A 121 16.25 17.17 -8.34
N GLY A 122 16.35 17.52 -9.61
CA GLY A 122 15.20 17.63 -10.51
C GLY A 122 14.79 16.29 -11.10
N PRO A 123 13.54 16.15 -11.57
CA PRO A 123 13.11 14.97 -12.34
C PRO A 123 13.85 14.79 -13.68
N GLU A 124 14.70 15.76 -14.06
CA GLU A 124 15.57 15.75 -15.24
C GLU A 124 17.03 15.36 -14.94
N ASP A 125 17.40 15.19 -13.66
CA ASP A 125 18.74 14.73 -13.30
C ASP A 125 18.90 13.22 -13.61
N PRO A 126 20.00 12.80 -14.26
CA PRO A 126 20.20 11.44 -14.76
C PRO A 126 20.41 10.37 -13.67
#